data_AF-A0A957SYY1-F1
#
_entry.id   AF-A0A957SYY1-F1
#
_cell.length_a   1.000
_cell.length_b   1.000
_cell.length_c   1.000
_cell.angle_alpha   90.00
_cell.angle_beta   90.00
_cell.angle_gamma   90.00
#
_symmetry.space_group_name_H-M   'P 1'
#
loop_
_entity.id
_entity.type
_entity.pdbx_description
1 polymer ?
#
loop_
_entity_poly.entity_id
_entity_poly.type
_entity_poly.pdbx_seq_one_letter_code
_entity_poly.pdbx_strand_id
1 'polypeptide(L)'
;MKIRRIEVVALLAVMLVLNVLISTWWLSGNAYGTAWASRLTETATVETMAAATIPSSFSYQGTLRDTTGALVTGPITLDLKLYTVPTGGTAQHAESFNVNVRDGAFSVVVGDAGTPVNPAIFNNAQVYIGIAINGEAEMLPRQRLHPVPWAMQASTALNAVSADALAPNASVSSIAGPVTVNGDSTVTGNLTVQNDLVVNGALALGDDVTTQAVHTVGDSTTTPVTTSYPVSVNRYVVEAIRHGTTPDSVPLDDAIVSSLCQDVDGCTVTMGM
;
A
#
# COMPACT_ATOMS: atom_id res chain seq x y z
N MET A 1 82.40 -23.67 -14.75
CA MET A 1 81.06 -23.35 -15.33
C MET A 1 79.91 -24.18 -14.71
N LYS A 2 79.94 -24.52 -13.41
CA LYS A 2 78.85 -25.25 -12.71
C LYS A 2 78.16 -24.41 -11.62
N ILE A 3 78.89 -23.47 -10.99
CA ILE A 3 78.39 -22.64 -9.88
C ILE A 3 77.26 -21.68 -10.31
N ARG A 4 77.37 -21.04 -11.49
CA ARG A 4 76.35 -20.13 -12.02
C ARG A 4 75.00 -20.79 -12.37
N ARG A 5 74.95 -22.11 -12.55
CA ARG A 5 73.69 -22.83 -12.84
C ARG A 5 72.90 -23.13 -11.58
N ILE A 6 73.59 -23.33 -10.45
CA ILE A 6 72.94 -23.60 -9.15
C ILE A 6 72.29 -22.32 -8.59
N GLU A 7 72.95 -21.16 -8.75
CA GLU A 7 72.39 -19.87 -8.35
C GLU A 7 71.12 -19.50 -9.12
N VAL A 8 71.09 -19.76 -10.44
CA VAL A 8 69.91 -19.49 -11.28
C VAL A 8 68.75 -20.42 -10.93
N VAL A 9 69.03 -21.71 -10.67
CA VAL A 9 68.00 -22.67 -10.25
C VAL A 9 67.47 -22.34 -8.84
N ALA A 10 68.33 -21.90 -7.93
CA ALA A 10 67.92 -21.46 -6.60
C ALA A 10 67.04 -20.21 -6.65
N LEU A 11 67.38 -19.22 -7.49
CA LEU A 11 66.56 -18.02 -7.68
C LEU A 11 65.18 -18.34 -8.27
N LEU A 12 65.11 -19.24 -9.26
CA LEU A 12 63.83 -19.65 -9.85
C LEU A 12 62.96 -20.43 -8.85
N ALA A 13 63.56 -21.30 -8.02
CA ALA A 13 62.85 -22.01 -6.96
C ALA A 13 62.28 -21.04 -5.91
N VAL A 14 63.05 -20.04 -5.50
CA VAL A 14 62.59 -18.99 -4.57
C VAL A 14 61.44 -18.19 -5.17
N MET A 15 61.52 -17.83 -6.46
CA MET A 15 60.46 -17.08 -7.14
C MET A 15 59.14 -17.87 -7.27
N LEU A 16 59.25 -19.19 -7.49
CA LEU A 16 58.09 -20.07 -7.56
C LEU A 16 57.42 -20.20 -6.19
N VAL A 17 58.20 -20.39 -5.12
CA VAL A 17 57.68 -20.44 -3.75
C VAL A 17 57.02 -19.11 -3.37
N LEU A 18 57.60 -17.97 -3.76
CA LEU A 18 57.01 -16.66 -3.50
C LEU A 18 55.64 -16.50 -4.19
N ASN A 19 55.52 -16.93 -5.45
CA ASN A 19 54.24 -16.89 -6.18
C ASN A 19 53.18 -17.78 -5.55
N VAL A 20 53.55 -19.00 -5.13
CA VAL A 20 52.62 -19.91 -4.47
C VAL A 20 52.14 -19.31 -3.14
N LEU A 21 53.05 -18.78 -2.31
CA LEU A 21 52.69 -18.14 -1.05
C LEU A 21 51.78 -16.91 -1.24
N ILE A 22 52.07 -16.06 -2.24
CA ILE A 22 51.21 -14.92 -2.57
C ILE A 22 49.83 -15.42 -3.00
N SER A 23 49.74 -16.37 -3.94
CA SER A 23 48.45 -16.87 -4.41
C SER A 23 47.61 -17.52 -3.30
N THR A 24 48.24 -18.24 -2.36
CA THR A 24 47.53 -18.80 -1.19
C THR A 24 47.04 -17.72 -0.22
N TRP A 25 47.70 -16.55 -0.17
CA TRP A 25 47.28 -15.40 0.63
C TRP A 25 46.08 -14.67 0.02
N TRP A 26 45.94 -14.65 -1.32
CA TRP A 26 44.77 -14.10 -2.00
C TRP A 26 43.51 -14.99 -1.87
N LEU A 27 43.70 -16.31 -1.70
CA LEU A 27 42.62 -17.29 -1.56
C LEU A 27 42.19 -17.51 -0.10
N SER A 28 43.07 -17.25 0.88
CA SER A 28 42.67 -17.14 2.29
C SER A 28 41.99 -15.79 2.49
N GLY A 29 40.67 -15.73 2.38
CA GLY A 29 39.86 -14.53 2.56
C GLY A 29 40.07 -13.85 3.91
N ASN A 30 41.16 -13.10 4.06
CA ASN A 30 41.44 -12.31 5.24
C ASN A 30 40.50 -11.11 5.24
N ALA A 31 39.63 -11.07 6.23
CA ALA A 31 38.56 -10.09 6.42
C ALA A 31 39.08 -8.69 6.82
N TYR A 32 39.91 -8.07 5.98
CA TYR A 32 40.32 -6.67 6.13
C TYR A 32 39.36 -5.70 5.41
N GLY A 33 38.25 -6.19 4.87
CA GLY A 33 37.30 -5.42 4.05
C GLY A 33 36.01 -4.98 4.75
N THR A 34 35.74 -5.36 6.01
CA THR A 34 34.41 -5.14 6.62
C THR A 34 34.38 -4.07 7.72
N ALA A 35 35.49 -3.39 8.03
CA ALA A 35 35.56 -2.45 9.14
C ALA A 35 35.30 -0.96 8.80
N TRP A 36 34.99 -0.61 7.55
CA TRP A 36 34.65 0.78 7.16
C TRP A 36 33.20 0.95 6.67
N ALA A 37 32.44 -0.12 6.52
CA ALA A 37 31.00 -0.05 6.25
C ALA A 37 30.21 0.04 7.56
N SER A 38 30.50 1.06 8.38
CA SER A 38 29.52 1.50 9.37
C SER A 38 28.31 1.98 8.58
N ARG A 39 27.20 1.23 8.68
CA ARG A 39 25.91 1.64 8.16
C ARG A 39 25.65 3.02 8.75
N LEU A 40 25.66 4.06 7.92
CA LEU A 40 25.05 5.33 8.33
C LEU A 40 23.58 4.99 8.49
N THR A 41 23.15 4.72 9.72
CA THR A 41 21.73 4.67 10.06
C THR A 41 21.26 6.10 9.93
N GLU A 42 20.93 6.50 8.71
CA GLU A 42 20.21 7.72 8.43
C GLU A 42 18.81 7.49 9.01
N THR A 43 18.64 7.87 10.28
CA THR A 43 17.31 8.10 10.83
C THR A 43 16.73 9.24 10.03
N ALA A 44 15.99 8.89 8.97
CA ALA A 44 15.11 9.81 8.28
C ALA A 44 14.10 10.29 9.32
N THR A 45 14.33 11.47 9.88
CA THR A 45 13.28 12.21 10.56
C THR A 45 12.24 12.49 9.49
N VAL A 46 11.09 11.82 9.59
CA VAL A 46 9.91 12.20 8.81
C VAL A 46 9.54 13.58 9.33
N GLU A 47 10.03 14.62 8.66
CA GLU A 47 9.47 15.95 8.82
C GLU A 47 8.01 15.83 8.37
N THR A 48 7.11 15.82 9.34
CA THR A 48 5.69 15.96 9.08
C THR A 48 5.53 17.27 8.35
N MET A 49 5.38 17.24 7.02
CA MET A 49 4.98 18.42 6.27
C MET A 49 3.70 18.91 6.92
N ALA A 50 3.75 20.08 7.55
CA ALA A 50 2.56 20.74 8.03
C ALA A 50 1.59 20.80 6.85
N ALA A 51 0.46 20.12 6.94
CA ALA A 51 -0.54 20.14 5.89
C ALA A 51 -0.85 21.60 5.60
N ALA A 52 -0.59 22.04 4.36
CA ALA A 52 -0.85 23.41 3.95
C ALA A 52 -2.33 23.69 4.22
N THR A 53 -2.60 24.52 5.23
CA THR A 53 -3.96 24.88 5.60
C THR A 53 -4.48 25.78 4.49
N ILE A 54 -5.36 25.24 3.66
CA ILE A 54 -5.96 26.00 2.57
C ILE A 54 -6.84 27.08 3.19
N PRO A 55 -6.64 28.36 2.83
CA PRO A 55 -7.48 29.43 3.33
C PRO A 55 -8.96 29.17 3.03
N SER A 56 -9.80 29.33 4.05
CA SER A 56 -11.26 29.20 3.97
C SER A 56 -11.94 30.55 3.67
N SER A 57 -11.25 31.39 2.90
CA SER A 57 -11.69 32.73 2.54
C SER A 57 -11.36 33.06 1.09
N PHE A 58 -12.12 33.98 0.49
CA PHE A 58 -11.91 34.42 -0.89
C PHE A 58 -12.26 35.90 -1.06
N SER A 59 -11.58 36.58 -1.98
CA SER A 59 -11.84 37.98 -2.28
C SER A 59 -13.10 38.14 -3.13
N TYR A 60 -13.89 39.17 -2.84
CA TYR A 60 -15.06 39.57 -3.62
C TYR A 60 -15.07 41.08 -3.81
N GLN A 61 -15.28 41.52 -5.04
CA GLN A 61 -15.22 42.94 -5.42
C GLN A 61 -16.37 43.29 -6.35
N GLY A 62 -16.76 44.56 -6.34
CA GLY A 62 -17.82 45.06 -7.21
C GLY A 62 -17.86 46.58 -7.29
N THR A 63 -18.76 47.08 -8.14
CA THR A 63 -19.03 48.49 -8.31
C THR A 63 -20.47 48.81 -7.93
N LEU A 64 -20.67 49.73 -6.99
CA LEU A 64 -21.96 50.20 -6.52
C LEU A 64 -22.37 51.49 -7.25
N ARG A 65 -23.61 51.51 -7.71
CA ARG A 65 -24.26 52.67 -8.31
C ARG A 65 -25.57 52.95 -7.59
N ASP A 66 -25.95 54.21 -7.53
CA ASP A 66 -27.26 54.61 -7.03
C ASP A 66 -28.36 54.46 -8.11
N THR A 67 -29.59 54.82 -7.75
CA THR A 67 -30.76 54.76 -8.66
C THR A 67 -30.66 55.70 -9.85
N THR A 68 -29.78 56.72 -9.80
CA THR A 68 -29.49 57.64 -10.90
C THR A 68 -28.36 57.14 -11.80
N GLY A 69 -27.69 56.04 -11.40
CA GLY A 69 -26.55 55.45 -12.09
C GLY A 69 -25.20 56.06 -11.70
N ALA A 70 -25.18 56.99 -10.74
CA ALA A 70 -23.97 57.63 -10.25
C ALA A 70 -23.20 56.69 -9.29
N LEU A 71 -21.88 56.86 -9.25
CA LEU A 71 -21.01 56.05 -8.41
C LEU A 71 -21.15 56.47 -6.95
N VAL A 72 -21.44 55.49 -6.08
CA VAL A 72 -21.60 55.74 -4.65
C VAL A 72 -20.22 55.91 -4.01
N THR A 73 -20.06 56.91 -3.15
CA THR A 73 -18.85 57.11 -2.33
C THR A 73 -19.26 57.38 -0.89
N GLY A 74 -18.65 56.65 0.04
CA GLY A 74 -18.94 56.79 1.46
C GLY A 74 -18.91 55.47 2.23
N PRO A 75 -19.10 55.51 3.56
CA PRO A 75 -19.24 54.31 4.37
C PRO A 75 -20.56 53.61 4.04
N ILE A 76 -20.48 52.29 3.81
CA ILE A 76 -21.61 51.43 3.50
C ILE A 76 -21.51 50.17 4.35
N THR A 77 -22.63 49.74 4.92
CA THR A 77 -22.77 48.40 5.49
C THR A 77 -23.22 47.44 4.40
N LEU A 78 -22.40 46.45 4.08
CA LEU A 78 -22.63 45.43 3.06
C LEU A 78 -22.92 44.10 3.74
N ASP A 79 -24.13 43.59 3.55
CA ASP A 79 -24.54 42.27 4.00
C ASP A 79 -24.45 41.28 2.83
N LEU A 80 -23.50 40.35 2.92
CA LEU A 80 -23.23 39.33 1.91
C LEU A 80 -23.79 37.99 2.36
N LYS A 81 -24.46 37.29 1.45
CA LYS A 81 -24.99 35.95 1.71
C LYS A 81 -24.69 35.00 0.55
N LEU A 82 -24.34 33.75 0.86
CA LEU A 82 -24.15 32.69 -0.13
C LEU A 82 -25.37 31.76 -0.17
N TYR A 83 -25.77 31.37 -1.38
CA TYR A 83 -26.95 30.54 -1.62
C TYR A 83 -26.68 29.44 -2.64
N THR A 84 -27.46 28.36 -2.58
CA THR A 84 -27.45 27.30 -3.60
C THR A 84 -28.52 27.50 -4.69
N VAL A 85 -29.38 28.52 -4.53
CA VAL A 85 -30.47 28.85 -5.45
C VAL A 85 -30.44 30.32 -5.88
N PRO A 86 -30.88 30.65 -7.10
CA PRO A 86 -30.82 32.01 -7.63
C PRO A 86 -31.81 32.98 -6.96
N THR A 87 -32.91 32.48 -6.37
CA THR A 87 -33.93 33.28 -5.68
C THR A 87 -34.48 32.54 -4.46
N GLY A 88 -34.85 33.25 -3.39
CA GLY A 88 -35.37 32.63 -2.16
C GLY A 88 -34.32 31.77 -1.44
N GLY A 89 -34.75 30.66 -0.83
CA GLY A 89 -33.86 29.70 -0.17
C GLY A 89 -33.18 30.22 1.10
N THR A 90 -32.43 29.33 1.76
CA THR A 90 -31.68 29.62 2.99
C THR A 90 -30.24 29.97 2.67
N ALA A 91 -29.70 30.98 3.36
CA ALA A 91 -28.30 31.36 3.24
C ALA A 91 -27.40 30.26 3.85
N GLN A 92 -26.42 29.80 3.09
CA GLN A 92 -25.41 28.82 3.52
C GLN A 92 -24.25 29.49 4.27
N HIS A 93 -24.04 30.78 4.00
CA HIS A 93 -23.06 31.63 4.67
C HIS A 93 -23.59 33.06 4.65
N ALA A 94 -23.30 33.83 5.71
CA ALA A 94 -23.71 35.22 5.83
C ALA A 94 -22.64 36.00 6.57
N GLU A 95 -22.31 37.18 6.07
CA GLU A 95 -21.26 38.03 6.61
C GLU A 95 -21.61 39.50 6.36
N SER A 96 -21.35 40.35 7.35
CA SER A 96 -21.64 41.79 7.28
C SER A 96 -20.34 42.57 7.37
N PHE A 97 -20.14 43.50 6.43
CA PHE A 97 -18.93 44.30 6.32
C PHE A 97 -19.26 45.78 6.40
N ASN A 98 -18.43 46.55 7.12
CA ASN A 98 -18.45 48.01 7.04
C ASN A 98 -17.33 48.45 6.10
N VAL A 99 -17.68 48.73 4.85
CA VAL A 99 -16.72 49.10 3.80
C VAL A 99 -16.82 50.56 3.45
N ASN A 100 -15.67 51.17 3.15
CA ASN A 100 -15.62 52.54 2.69
C ASN A 100 -15.53 52.54 1.16
N VAL A 101 -16.66 52.74 0.50
CA VAL A 101 -16.76 52.69 -0.96
C VAL A 101 -16.11 53.96 -1.55
N ARG A 102 -15.32 53.80 -2.60
CA ARG A 102 -14.64 54.88 -3.32
C ARG A 102 -14.91 54.74 -4.80
N ASP A 103 -15.52 55.76 -5.41
CA ASP A 103 -15.89 55.76 -6.83
C ASP A 103 -16.70 54.50 -7.21
N GLY A 104 -17.63 54.11 -6.34
CA GLY A 104 -18.43 52.90 -6.46
C GLY A 104 -17.68 51.61 -6.18
N ALA A 105 -16.34 51.57 -6.18
CA ALA A 105 -15.60 50.34 -5.97
C ALA A 105 -15.59 49.92 -4.49
N PHE A 106 -15.83 48.63 -4.26
CA PHE A 106 -15.61 47.96 -2.97
C PHE A 106 -14.87 46.64 -3.17
N SER A 107 -14.15 46.22 -2.14
CA SER A 107 -13.48 44.92 -2.06
C SER A 107 -13.60 44.39 -0.64
N VAL A 108 -14.00 43.14 -0.49
CA VAL A 108 -14.11 42.42 0.77
C VAL A 108 -13.44 41.06 0.65
N VAL A 109 -13.05 40.48 1.79
CA VAL A 109 -12.59 39.10 1.86
C VAL A 109 -13.64 38.31 2.62
N VAL A 110 -14.37 37.48 1.89
CA VAL A 110 -15.44 36.63 2.44
C VAL A 110 -14.79 35.50 3.21
N GLY A 111 -15.18 35.29 4.46
CA GLY A 111 -14.60 34.28 5.35
C GLY A 111 -13.57 34.82 6.34
N ASP A 112 -13.24 36.11 6.29
CA ASP A 112 -12.15 36.72 7.06
C ASP A 112 -12.65 37.66 8.17
N ALA A 113 -13.90 38.14 8.13
CA ALA A 113 -14.48 39.00 9.17
C ALA A 113 -14.99 38.23 10.40
N GLY A 114 -14.48 37.01 10.62
CA GLY A 114 -14.67 36.23 11.85
C GLY A 114 -15.42 34.90 11.68
N THR A 115 -16.07 34.68 10.54
CA THR A 115 -16.69 33.38 10.23
C THR A 115 -16.05 32.80 8.97
N PRO A 116 -15.21 31.75 9.07
CA PRO A 116 -14.65 31.06 7.90
C PRO A 116 -15.74 30.53 6.96
N VAL A 117 -15.49 30.55 5.65
CA VAL A 117 -16.38 29.90 4.68
C VAL A 117 -16.20 28.40 4.79
N ASN A 118 -17.29 27.67 5.06
CA ASN A 118 -17.26 26.22 5.02
C ASN A 118 -17.02 25.74 3.58
N PRO A 119 -15.90 25.04 3.28
CA PRO A 119 -15.62 24.57 1.93
C PRO A 119 -16.76 23.73 1.35
N ALA A 120 -17.48 22.97 2.18
CA ALA A 120 -18.58 22.08 1.78
C ALA A 120 -19.72 22.77 1.00
N ILE A 121 -19.85 24.10 1.10
CA ILE A 121 -20.78 24.88 0.27
C ILE A 121 -20.50 24.65 -1.22
N PHE A 122 -19.23 24.49 -1.58
CA PHE A 122 -18.75 24.26 -2.94
C PHE A 122 -18.81 22.79 -3.38
N ASN A 123 -19.42 21.89 -2.59
CA ASN A 123 -19.85 20.58 -3.10
C ASN A 123 -21.02 20.73 -4.09
N ASN A 124 -21.73 21.86 -4.05
CA ASN A 124 -22.78 22.19 -4.99
C ASN A 124 -22.16 22.70 -6.30
N ALA A 125 -22.71 22.27 -7.44
CA ALA A 125 -22.26 22.73 -8.76
C ALA A 125 -22.57 24.22 -9.03
N GLN A 126 -23.52 24.79 -8.29
CA GLN A 126 -23.95 26.18 -8.42
C GLN A 126 -24.05 26.83 -7.06
N VAL A 127 -23.36 27.95 -6.90
CA VAL A 127 -23.43 28.81 -5.72
C VAL A 127 -23.65 30.24 -6.21
N TYR A 128 -24.49 30.98 -5.51
CA TYR A 128 -24.88 32.36 -5.82
C TYR A 128 -24.52 33.26 -4.65
N ILE A 129 -24.12 34.49 -4.96
CA ILE A 129 -23.86 35.55 -4.00
C ILE A 129 -24.98 36.58 -4.05
N GLY A 130 -25.51 36.88 -2.87
CA GLY A 130 -26.51 37.88 -2.58
C GLY A 130 -25.92 39.04 -1.81
N ILE A 131 -26.37 40.26 -2.09
CA ILE A 131 -25.87 41.48 -1.46
C ILE A 131 -27.05 42.35 -1.05
N ALA A 132 -27.06 42.77 0.21
CA ALA A 132 -27.91 43.84 0.72
C ALA A 132 -27.02 44.98 1.24
N ILE A 133 -27.54 46.21 1.19
CA ILE A 133 -26.80 47.43 1.49
C ILE A 133 -27.57 48.23 2.52
N ASN A 134 -26.90 48.68 3.58
CA ASN A 134 -27.47 49.52 4.64
C ASN A 134 -28.80 48.99 5.23
N GLY A 135 -28.96 47.66 5.30
CA GLY A 135 -30.18 47.01 5.80
C GLY A 135 -31.37 47.01 4.82
N GLU A 136 -31.17 47.42 3.56
CA GLU A 136 -32.18 47.35 2.51
C GLU A 136 -32.48 45.89 2.08
N ALA A 137 -33.49 45.74 1.22
CA ALA A 137 -33.79 44.47 0.60
C ALA A 137 -32.60 43.97 -0.26
N GLU A 138 -32.40 42.65 -0.27
CA GLU A 138 -31.35 42.00 -1.06
C GLU A 138 -31.53 42.30 -2.56
N MET A 139 -30.44 42.69 -3.22
CA MET A 139 -30.43 42.98 -4.65
C MET A 139 -30.65 41.70 -5.47
N LEU A 140 -31.49 41.79 -6.50
CA LEU A 140 -31.80 40.71 -7.44
C LEU A 140 -31.49 41.14 -8.88
N PRO A 141 -31.05 40.21 -9.77
CA PRO A 141 -30.79 38.79 -9.51
C PRO A 141 -29.47 38.56 -8.74
N ARG A 142 -29.39 37.45 -8.00
CA ARG A 142 -28.13 37.02 -7.37
C ARG A 142 -27.09 36.68 -8.42
N GLN A 143 -25.84 37.03 -8.14
CA GLN A 143 -24.73 36.72 -9.05
C GLN A 143 -24.27 35.27 -8.84
N ARG A 144 -24.07 34.52 -9.93
CA ARG A 144 -23.49 33.17 -9.84
C ARG A 144 -21.99 33.25 -9.60
N LEU A 145 -21.49 32.49 -8.65
CA LEU A 145 -20.06 32.32 -8.41
C LEU A 145 -19.45 31.36 -9.44
N HIS A 146 -18.18 31.58 -9.71
CA HIS A 146 -17.35 30.84 -10.66
C HIS A 146 -16.19 30.16 -9.92
N PRO A 147 -15.38 29.29 -10.55
CA PRO A 147 -14.55 28.29 -9.86
C PRO A 147 -13.55 28.74 -8.80
N VAL A 148 -13.26 30.04 -8.64
CA VAL A 148 -12.25 30.55 -7.68
C VAL A 148 -12.49 30.04 -6.25
N PRO A 149 -13.71 30.13 -5.66
CA PRO A 149 -13.95 29.61 -4.31
C PRO A 149 -13.91 28.08 -4.20
N TRP A 150 -14.09 27.34 -5.31
CA TRP A 150 -13.96 25.87 -5.31
C TRP A 150 -12.53 25.42 -4.99
N ALA A 151 -11.53 26.29 -5.07
CA ALA A 151 -10.16 25.97 -4.65
C ALA A 151 -10.07 25.52 -3.17
N MET A 152 -11.01 25.96 -2.31
CA MET A 152 -11.07 25.52 -0.90
C MET A 152 -11.31 24.02 -0.73
N GLN A 153 -11.93 23.37 -1.73
CA GLN A 153 -12.17 21.93 -1.75
C GLN A 153 -10.89 21.11 -1.86
N ALA A 154 -9.77 21.70 -2.30
CA ALA A 154 -8.50 20.99 -2.40
C ALA A 154 -7.99 20.45 -1.06
N SER A 155 -8.53 20.92 0.07
CA SER A 155 -8.19 20.40 1.40
C SER A 155 -8.72 18.99 1.64
N THR A 156 -9.83 18.62 0.99
CA THR A 156 -10.41 17.27 1.08
C THR A 156 -9.52 16.23 0.41
N ALA A 157 -8.72 16.62 -0.60
CA ALA A 157 -7.72 15.75 -1.22
C ALA A 157 -6.51 15.46 -0.31
N LEU A 158 -6.30 16.24 0.76
CA LEU A 158 -5.19 16.03 1.69
C LEU A 158 -5.42 14.83 2.63
N ASN A 159 -6.65 14.36 2.81
CA ASN A 159 -7.03 13.33 3.80
C ASN A 159 -7.83 12.15 3.22
N ALA A 160 -7.70 11.82 1.94
CA ALA A 160 -8.46 10.69 1.37
C ALA A 160 -8.04 9.35 2.02
N VAL A 161 -8.93 8.79 2.86
CA VAL A 161 -8.77 7.49 3.56
C VAL A 161 -9.43 6.32 2.80
N SER A 162 -10.42 6.62 1.93
CA SER A 162 -11.08 5.61 1.09
C SER A 162 -11.23 6.14 -0.35
N ALA A 163 -10.98 5.27 -1.32
CA ALA A 163 -11.27 5.48 -2.72
C ALA A 163 -12.30 4.44 -3.15
N ASP A 164 -13.45 4.89 -3.67
CA ASP A 164 -14.52 4.00 -4.20
C ASP A 164 -14.04 3.25 -5.45
N ALA A 165 -13.24 3.95 -6.26
CA ALA A 165 -12.35 3.36 -7.23
C ALA A 165 -11.02 4.09 -7.15
N LEU A 166 -9.96 3.32 -6.97
CA LEU A 166 -8.66 3.77 -7.43
C LEU A 166 -8.75 3.94 -8.95
N ALA A 167 -8.19 5.03 -9.48
CA ALA A 167 -8.08 5.18 -10.92
C ALA A 167 -7.41 3.92 -11.52
N PRO A 168 -7.70 3.52 -12.77
CA PRO A 168 -7.04 2.39 -13.39
C PRO A 168 -5.51 2.48 -13.22
N ASN A 169 -4.89 1.43 -12.68
CA ASN A 169 -3.47 1.35 -12.34
C ASN A 169 -3.00 2.20 -11.14
N ALA A 170 -3.89 2.70 -10.26
CA ALA A 170 -3.42 3.36 -9.05
C ALA A 170 -2.73 2.34 -8.12
N SER A 171 -1.58 2.72 -7.59
CA SER A 171 -0.75 1.87 -6.73
C SER A 171 -0.86 2.31 -5.27
N VAL A 172 -1.04 1.35 -4.38
CA VAL A 172 -0.97 1.58 -2.92
C VAL A 172 0.42 1.16 -2.44
N SER A 173 1.22 2.12 -1.97
CA SER A 173 2.64 1.89 -1.62
C SER A 173 2.83 1.14 -0.30
N SER A 174 1.93 1.33 0.66
CA SER A 174 1.97 0.64 1.95
C SER A 174 0.60 0.69 2.59
N ILE A 175 0.17 -0.42 3.17
CA ILE A 175 -1.04 -0.49 3.98
C ILE A 175 -0.60 -0.87 5.38
N ALA A 176 -0.77 0.06 6.32
CA ALA A 176 -0.55 -0.20 7.73
C ALA A 176 -1.79 -0.89 8.30
N GLY A 177 -1.92 -2.20 8.07
CA GLY A 177 -3.05 -2.98 8.57
C GLY A 177 -3.44 -4.17 7.70
N PRO A 178 -4.54 -4.86 8.05
CA PRO A 178 -5.04 -5.98 7.28
C PRO A 178 -5.59 -5.52 5.92
N VAL A 179 -5.42 -6.37 4.91
CA VAL A 179 -5.96 -6.17 3.56
C VAL A 179 -7.01 -7.24 3.29
N THR A 180 -8.21 -6.84 2.88
CA THR A 180 -9.28 -7.74 2.44
C THR A 180 -9.58 -7.46 0.97
N VAL A 181 -9.53 -8.50 0.14
CA VAL A 181 -9.89 -8.42 -1.28
C VAL A 181 -11.17 -9.25 -1.50
N ASN A 182 -12.24 -8.60 -1.95
CA ASN A 182 -13.49 -9.28 -2.28
C ASN A 182 -13.51 -9.63 -3.78
N GLY A 183 -12.83 -10.72 -4.13
CA GLY A 183 -12.64 -11.16 -5.51
C GLY A 183 -11.22 -11.65 -5.75
N ASP A 184 -10.81 -11.62 -7.01
CA ASP A 184 -9.49 -12.11 -7.40
C ASP A 184 -8.41 -11.07 -7.10
N SER A 185 -7.30 -11.53 -6.54
CA SER A 185 -6.07 -10.74 -6.37
C SER A 185 -4.97 -11.36 -7.23
N THR A 186 -4.37 -10.55 -8.10
CA THR A 186 -3.20 -10.97 -8.88
C THR A 186 -1.97 -10.28 -8.32
N VAL A 187 -0.96 -11.06 -7.94
CA VAL A 187 0.35 -10.56 -7.52
C VAL A 187 1.36 -10.91 -8.60
N THR A 188 1.79 -9.92 -9.37
CA THR A 188 2.77 -10.11 -10.46
C THR A 188 4.21 -10.29 -9.93
N GLY A 189 4.44 -9.93 -8.66
CA GLY A 189 5.72 -10.06 -7.97
C GLY A 189 5.73 -11.19 -6.94
N ASN A 190 6.62 -11.07 -5.95
CA ASN A 190 6.64 -11.99 -4.83
C ASN A 190 5.53 -11.65 -3.82
N LEU A 191 4.88 -12.70 -3.30
CA LEU A 191 4.06 -12.61 -2.10
C LEU A 191 4.86 -13.22 -0.94
N THR A 192 5.09 -12.46 0.12
CA THR A 192 5.73 -12.97 1.35
C THR A 192 4.72 -12.95 2.49
N VAL A 193 4.46 -14.11 3.07
CA VAL A 193 3.64 -14.28 4.27
C VAL A 193 4.59 -14.60 5.42
N GLN A 194 4.65 -13.73 6.43
CA GLN A 194 5.59 -13.89 7.56
C GLN A 194 5.10 -14.89 8.61
N ASN A 195 3.79 -15.15 8.63
CA ASN A 195 3.14 -16.06 9.55
C ASN A 195 2.42 -17.14 8.74
N ASP A 196 1.10 -17.24 8.88
CA ASP A 196 0.32 -18.34 8.33
C ASP A 196 -0.41 -17.94 7.04
N LEU A 197 -0.44 -18.86 6.09
CA LEU A 197 -1.31 -18.81 4.91
C LEU A 197 -2.41 -19.87 5.07
N VAL A 198 -3.66 -19.43 5.11
CA VAL A 198 -4.84 -20.32 5.16
C VAL A 198 -5.56 -20.25 3.81
N VAL A 199 -5.68 -21.38 3.12
CA VAL A 199 -6.43 -21.49 1.85
C VAL A 199 -7.64 -22.40 2.08
N ASN A 200 -8.84 -21.84 1.95
CA ASN A 200 -10.08 -22.61 2.00
C ASN A 200 -10.51 -22.98 0.57
N GLY A 201 -9.93 -24.04 0.02
CA GLY A 201 -10.15 -24.47 -1.35
C GLY A 201 -8.91 -25.08 -1.98
N ALA A 202 -8.88 -25.14 -3.31
CA ALA A 202 -7.73 -25.66 -4.05
C ALA A 202 -6.59 -24.63 -4.10
N LEU A 203 -5.37 -25.09 -3.83
CA LEU A 203 -4.14 -24.36 -4.10
C LEU A 203 -3.44 -25.01 -5.29
N ALA A 204 -3.41 -24.30 -6.43
CA ALA A 204 -2.66 -24.71 -7.60
C ALA A 204 -1.31 -23.99 -7.61
N LEU A 205 -0.23 -24.75 -7.66
CA LEU A 205 1.14 -24.23 -7.80
C LEU A 205 1.66 -24.62 -9.19
N GLY A 206 2.46 -23.76 -9.80
CA GLY A 206 3.12 -24.05 -11.08
C GLY A 206 4.28 -25.05 -10.94
N ASP A 207 5.06 -25.20 -12.00
CA ASP A 207 6.07 -26.28 -12.12
C ASP A 207 7.29 -26.11 -11.19
N ASP A 208 7.59 -24.89 -10.74
CA ASP A 208 8.74 -24.58 -9.86
C ASP A 208 8.31 -24.40 -8.39
N VAL A 209 7.92 -25.50 -7.74
CA VAL A 209 7.79 -25.56 -6.29
C VAL A 209 9.12 -26.04 -5.69
N THR A 210 10.06 -25.13 -5.44
CA THR A 210 11.31 -25.46 -4.76
C THR A 210 11.09 -25.42 -3.24
N THR A 211 10.43 -26.44 -2.70
CA THR A 211 10.22 -26.53 -1.24
C THR A 211 11.48 -27.04 -0.56
N GLN A 212 12.03 -26.29 0.39
CA GLN A 212 12.89 -26.91 1.41
C GLN A 212 12.07 -27.69 2.47
N ALA A 213 10.75 -27.47 2.58
CA ALA A 213 9.83 -28.36 3.29
C ALA A 213 8.38 -27.97 2.97
N VAL A 214 7.62 -28.84 2.28
CA VAL A 214 6.17 -28.88 2.55
C VAL A 214 6.02 -29.64 3.85
N HIS A 215 6.00 -28.91 4.98
CA HIS A 215 5.71 -29.51 6.27
C HIS A 215 4.21 -29.46 6.49
N THR A 216 3.51 -30.51 6.08
CA THR A 216 2.15 -30.75 6.58
C THR A 216 2.28 -31.26 8.02
N VAL A 217 2.07 -30.38 9.00
CA VAL A 217 1.87 -30.82 10.39
C VAL A 217 0.47 -31.39 10.51
N GLY A 218 0.37 -32.71 10.42
CA GLY A 218 -0.63 -33.46 11.16
C GLY A 218 0.01 -33.88 12.49
N ASP A 219 -0.63 -33.51 13.60
CA ASP A 219 -0.34 -33.95 14.98
C ASP A 219 -0.07 -35.47 14.96
N SER A 220 1.02 -35.99 15.56
CA SER A 220 1.25 -35.90 17.02
C SER A 220 2.61 -36.42 17.59
N THR A 221 2.71 -36.68 18.89
CA THR A 221 3.83 -37.21 19.73
C THR A 221 4.66 -36.20 20.49
N THR A 222 4.00 -35.42 21.35
CA THR A 222 4.49 -35.42 22.74
C THR A 222 3.51 -36.00 23.73
N THR A 223 2.55 -36.81 23.31
CA THR A 223 1.24 -36.81 23.97
C THR A 223 0.64 -35.39 23.88
N PRO A 224 -0.34 -35.20 22.99
CA PRO A 224 -1.00 -36.26 22.22
C PRO A 224 0.00 -36.94 21.27
N VAL A 225 -0.08 -38.26 21.08
CA VAL A 225 0.89 -39.17 20.38
C VAL A 225 0.61 -39.22 18.88
N THR A 226 1.57 -39.05 17.93
CA THR A 226 1.73 -39.58 16.53
C THR A 226 2.91 -39.00 15.66
N THR A 227 4.08 -39.63 15.68
CA THR A 227 5.10 -39.70 14.59
C THR A 227 5.29 -38.54 13.57
N SER A 228 6.45 -37.86 13.62
CA SER A 228 6.88 -36.79 12.68
C SER A 228 7.83 -37.24 11.54
N TYR A 229 7.98 -38.55 11.30
CA TYR A 229 8.61 -38.99 10.05
C TYR A 229 7.58 -38.83 8.92
N PRO A 230 7.96 -38.31 7.74
CA PRO A 230 7.04 -38.20 6.62
C PRO A 230 6.58 -39.61 6.23
N VAL A 231 5.38 -40.00 6.65
CA VAL A 231 4.79 -41.28 6.23
C VAL A 231 4.31 -41.10 4.79
N SER A 232 5.08 -41.62 3.83
CA SER A 232 4.62 -41.73 2.45
C SER A 232 3.58 -42.85 2.38
N VAL A 233 2.30 -42.51 2.32
CA VAL A 233 1.22 -43.51 2.18
C VAL A 233 1.02 -43.81 0.70
N ASN A 234 1.68 -44.85 0.20
CA ASN A 234 1.41 -45.41 -1.12
C ASN A 234 0.30 -46.47 -1.01
N ARG A 235 -0.82 -46.28 -1.75
CA ARG A 235 -1.97 -47.20 -1.73
C ARG A 235 -1.93 -48.12 -2.95
N TYR A 236 -1.94 -49.43 -2.71
CA TYR A 236 -2.05 -50.46 -3.74
C TYR A 236 -3.35 -51.27 -3.53
N VAL A 237 -4.14 -51.48 -4.58
CA VAL A 237 -5.43 -52.19 -4.52
C VAL A 237 -5.31 -53.52 -5.23
N VAL A 238 -5.67 -54.61 -4.55
CA VAL A 238 -5.66 -55.97 -5.10
C VAL A 238 -7.07 -56.54 -4.97
N GLU A 239 -7.64 -56.98 -6.09
CA GLU A 239 -9.00 -57.52 -6.14
C GLU A 239 -8.96 -59.04 -6.33
N ALA A 240 -9.65 -59.77 -5.45
CA ALA A 240 -9.85 -61.22 -5.59
C ALA A 240 -11.13 -61.51 -6.38
N ILE A 241 -11.05 -62.42 -7.35
CA ILE A 241 -12.23 -62.89 -8.08
C ILE A 241 -12.89 -64.00 -7.25
N ARG A 242 -14.21 -63.94 -7.01
CA ARG A 242 -14.92 -65.02 -6.26
C ARG A 242 -15.10 -66.27 -7.12
N HIS A 243 -14.71 -67.43 -6.59
CA HIS A 243 -15.08 -68.75 -7.11
C HIS A 243 -15.74 -69.60 -6.00
N GLY A 244 -17.06 -69.84 -6.08
CA GLY A 244 -17.76 -70.71 -5.14
C GLY A 244 -17.94 -70.15 -3.72
N THR A 245 -17.90 -71.04 -2.70
CA THR A 245 -18.28 -70.73 -1.31
C THR A 245 -17.11 -70.58 -0.32
N THR A 246 -15.86 -70.67 -0.78
CA THR A 246 -14.66 -70.35 0.02
C THR A 246 -13.98 -69.13 -0.58
N PRO A 247 -13.52 -68.14 0.22
CA PRO A 247 -12.80 -66.99 -0.32
C PRO A 247 -11.45 -67.43 -0.91
N ASP A 248 -11.17 -67.05 -2.16
CA ASP A 248 -9.82 -67.17 -2.75
C ASP A 248 -8.87 -66.19 -2.06
N SER A 249 -7.68 -66.67 -1.68
CA SER A 249 -6.59 -65.83 -1.16
C SER A 249 -5.74 -65.32 -2.31
N VAL A 250 -5.55 -64.00 -2.43
CA VAL A 250 -4.56 -63.43 -3.38
C VAL A 250 -3.23 -63.25 -2.64
N PRO A 251 -2.15 -63.96 -3.04
CA PRO A 251 -0.85 -63.80 -2.40
C PRO A 251 -0.28 -62.40 -2.67
N LEU A 252 0.30 -61.80 -1.64
CA LEU A 252 1.05 -60.55 -1.77
C LEU A 252 2.40 -60.84 -2.45
N ASP A 253 2.80 -59.98 -3.39
CA ASP A 253 4.12 -60.05 -4.03
C ASP A 253 5.15 -59.33 -3.15
N ASP A 254 6.13 -60.09 -2.64
CA ASP A 254 7.20 -59.59 -1.77
C ASP A 254 8.08 -58.54 -2.45
N ALA A 255 8.19 -58.53 -3.78
CA ALA A 255 8.93 -57.49 -4.51
C ALA A 255 8.22 -56.12 -4.45
N ILE A 256 6.89 -56.12 -4.47
CA ILE A 256 6.09 -54.91 -4.31
C ILE A 256 6.18 -54.42 -2.87
N VAL A 257 5.98 -55.32 -1.91
CA VAL A 257 6.04 -54.99 -0.48
C VAL A 257 7.41 -54.43 -0.10
N SER A 258 8.51 -55.04 -0.54
CA SER A 258 9.86 -54.52 -0.26
C SER A 258 10.18 -53.17 -0.90
N SER A 259 9.64 -52.87 -2.08
CA SER A 259 9.81 -51.55 -2.70
C SER A 259 9.09 -50.43 -1.95
N LEU A 260 7.97 -50.75 -1.28
CA LEU A 260 7.15 -49.83 -0.51
C LEU A 260 7.58 -49.75 0.96
N CYS A 261 8.13 -50.84 1.49
CA CYS A 261 8.63 -50.99 2.85
C CYS A 261 10.17 -50.92 2.89
N GLN A 262 10.72 -49.76 2.54
CA GLN A 262 12.17 -49.51 2.62
C GLN A 262 12.61 -48.91 3.97
N ASP A 263 11.70 -48.81 4.93
CA ASP A 263 12.03 -48.23 6.23
C ASP A 263 12.89 -49.20 7.06
N VAL A 264 13.96 -48.67 7.63
CA VAL A 264 14.96 -49.42 8.40
C VAL A 264 14.42 -49.87 9.76
N ASP A 265 13.37 -49.21 10.25
CA ASP A 265 12.74 -49.48 11.55
C ASP A 265 11.58 -50.49 11.46
N GLY A 266 11.37 -51.06 10.27
CA GLY A 266 10.33 -52.04 9.99
C GLY A 266 9.10 -51.40 9.36
N CYS A 267 8.28 -52.23 8.72
CA CYS A 267 7.12 -51.77 7.98
C CYS A 267 5.90 -52.62 8.32
N THR A 268 4.75 -51.97 8.45
CA THR A 268 3.49 -52.62 8.80
C THR A 268 2.54 -52.54 7.61
N VAL A 269 2.26 -53.68 6.99
CA VAL A 269 1.25 -53.78 5.92
C VAL A 269 -0.09 -54.07 6.56
N THR A 270 -1.04 -53.14 6.42
CA THR A 270 -2.41 -53.32 6.91
C THR A 270 -3.32 -53.64 5.72
N MET A 271 -3.86 -54.86 5.68
CA MET A 271 -4.84 -55.24 4.66
C MET A 271 -6.24 -54.85 5.15
N GLY A 272 -6.85 -53.85 4.51
CA GLY A 272 -8.25 -53.51 4.73
C GLY A 272 -9.14 -54.48 3.96
N MET A 273 -9.97 -55.24 4.66
CA MET A 273 -11.04 -56.05 4.06
C MET A 273 -12.27 -55.19 3.76
#